data_AF-A0A7H8SE74-F1
#
_entry.id   AF-A0A7H8SE74-F1
#
_cell.length_a   1.000
_cell.length_b   1.000
_cell.length_c   1.000
_cell.angle_alpha   90.00
_cell.angle_beta   90.00
_cell.angle_gamma   90.00
#
_symmetry.space_group_name_H-M   'P 1'
#
loop_
_entity.id
_entity.type
_entity.pdbx_description
1 polymer ?
#
loop_
_entity_poly.entity_id
_entity_poly.type
_entity_poly.pdbx_seq_one_letter_code
_entity_poly.pdbx_strand_id
1 'polypeptide(L)'
;MEYTELPDDLIKVSSEQHIELLKAINSNCIISADLSISSPKPSKFHEWNGTEWIDLRTPEEIEAHRLSQFPALRRRQFMRILVLSGFDLEQIEAEINKIPDTQTRQLALIDWKDATEFWRTDETLLMVADLLCLDAADIDAMWEEAKAL
;
A
#
# COMPACT_ATOMS: atom_id res chain seq x y z
N MET A 1 28.50 28.00 23.93
CA MET A 1 27.77 29.27 23.79
C MET A 1 27.45 29.73 25.20
N GLU A 2 28.09 30.80 25.68
CA GLU A 2 27.68 31.46 26.91
C GLU A 2 26.69 32.57 26.53
N TYR A 3 25.43 32.39 26.90
CA TYR A 3 24.41 33.42 26.73
C TYR A 3 24.60 34.46 27.84
N THR A 4 24.78 35.72 27.44
CA THR A 4 24.98 36.86 28.37
C THR A 4 23.68 37.22 29.10
N GLU A 5 22.54 36.96 28.45
CA GLU A 5 21.20 36.98 29.04
C GLU A 5 20.44 35.76 28.51
N LEU A 6 19.68 35.10 29.38
CA LEU A 6 18.87 33.96 28.99
C LEU A 6 17.63 34.44 28.22
N PRO A 7 17.22 33.73 27.16
CA PRO A 7 15.94 33.98 26.52
C PRO A 7 14.77 33.89 27.50
N ASP A 8 13.77 34.76 27.35
CA ASP A 8 12.59 34.81 28.22
C ASP A 8 11.60 33.65 27.96
N ASP A 9 11.79 32.89 26.88
CA ASP A 9 10.96 31.75 26.49
C ASP A 9 11.47 30.40 27.05
N LEU A 10 12.44 30.41 27.96
CA LEU A 10 12.95 29.19 28.58
C LEU A 10 11.94 28.58 29.56
N ILE A 11 11.69 27.29 29.39
CA ILE A 11 10.85 26.49 30.29
C ILE A 11 11.74 25.58 31.13
N LYS A 12 11.63 25.69 32.45
CA LYS A 12 12.35 24.80 33.37
C LYS A 12 11.74 23.40 33.33
N VAL A 13 12.56 22.41 33.00
CA VAL A 13 12.19 20.98 33.02
C VAL A 13 12.97 20.23 34.10
N SER A 14 12.32 19.26 34.75
CA SER A 14 12.98 18.32 35.67
C SER A 14 13.76 17.24 34.89
N SER A 15 14.66 16.52 35.58
CA SER A 15 15.40 15.41 34.98
C SER A 15 14.48 14.29 34.48
N GLU A 16 13.38 14.02 35.18
CA GLU A 16 12.38 13.03 34.78
C GLU A 16 11.65 13.48 33.50
N GLN A 17 11.18 14.74 33.46
CA GLN A 17 10.56 15.32 32.26
C GLN A 17 11.51 15.34 31.07
N HIS A 18 12.79 15.66 31.28
CA HIS A 18 13.80 15.58 30.22
C HIS A 18 13.89 14.17 29.61
N ILE A 19 13.86 13.12 30.45
CA ILE A 19 13.88 11.73 29.98
C ILE A 19 12.62 11.39 29.17
N GLU A 20 11.44 11.86 29.60
CA GLU A 20 10.18 11.64 28.88
C GLU A 20 10.16 12.33 27.52
N LEU A 21 10.57 13.59 27.46
CA LEU A 21 10.67 14.35 26.21
C LEU A 21 11.68 13.71 25.25
N LEU A 22 12.84 13.27 25.77
CA LEU A 22 13.84 12.58 24.94
C LEU A 22 13.29 11.26 24.37
N LYS A 23 12.54 10.48 25.17
CA LYS A 23 11.86 9.27 24.69
C LYS A 23 10.81 9.57 23.62
N ALA A 24 10.05 10.65 23.79
CA ALA A 24 9.05 11.09 22.84
C ALA A 24 9.67 11.48 21.49
N ILE A 25 10.76 12.25 21.50
CA ILE A 25 11.50 12.62 20.27
C ILE A 25 11.98 11.36 19.55
N ASN A 26 12.58 10.41 20.28
CA ASN A 26 13.06 9.15 19.71
C ASN A 26 11.92 8.26 19.17
N SER A 27 10.67 8.52 19.57
CA SER A 27 9.48 7.81 19.11
C SER A 27 8.74 8.56 17.98
N ASN A 28 9.36 9.58 17.37
CA ASN A 28 8.76 10.45 16.35
C ASN A 28 7.49 11.18 16.82
N CYS A 29 7.41 11.55 18.10
CA CYS A 29 6.39 12.46 18.59
C CYS A 29 6.80 13.92 18.36
N ILE A 30 5.80 14.81 18.39
CA ILE A 30 5.99 16.26 18.43
C ILE A 30 5.84 16.73 19.86
N ILE A 31 6.72 17.65 20.25
CA ILE A 31 6.67 18.34 21.54
C ILE A 31 6.21 19.78 21.26
N SER A 32 5.08 20.14 21.83
CA SER A 32 4.53 21.50 21.76
C SER A 32 5.24 22.44 22.73
N ALA A 33 5.02 23.76 22.58
CA ALA A 33 5.61 24.77 23.45
C ALA A 33 5.20 24.62 24.93
N ASP A 34 4.04 24.02 25.21
CA ASP A 34 3.57 23.71 26.57
C ASP A 34 4.11 22.36 27.12
N LEU A 35 5.07 21.75 26.42
CA LEU A 35 5.61 20.42 26.69
C LEU A 35 4.60 19.26 26.53
N SER A 36 3.43 19.51 25.94
CA SER A 36 2.54 18.41 25.56
C SER A 36 3.18 17.55 24.46
N ILE A 37 2.98 16.24 24.59
CA ILE A 37 3.56 15.24 23.69
C ILE A 37 2.44 14.69 22.82
N SER A 38 2.61 14.73 21.50
CA SER A 38 1.68 14.12 20.57
C SER A 38 1.72 12.59 20.64
N SER A 39 0.73 11.92 20.02
CA SER A 39 0.91 10.53 19.60
C SER A 39 2.12 10.38 18.67
N PRO A 40 2.76 9.20 18.60
CA PRO A 40 3.87 8.97 17.68
C PRO A 40 3.40 9.07 16.22
N LYS A 41 4.27 9.55 15.34
CA LYS A 41 3.99 9.64 13.90
C LYS A 41 3.58 8.26 13.35
N PRO A 42 2.34 8.08 12.86
CA PRO A 42 1.83 6.75 12.48
C PRO A 42 2.57 6.13 11.30
N SER A 43 2.91 6.94 10.30
CA SER A 43 3.68 6.49 9.13
C SER A 43 4.44 7.65 8.51
N LYS A 44 5.35 7.36 7.58
CA LYS A 44 6.09 8.38 6.83
C LYS A 44 5.19 9.38 6.08
N PHE A 45 3.97 8.98 5.74
CA PHE A 45 2.99 9.77 4.99
C PHE A 45 2.17 10.74 5.83
N HIS A 46 2.24 10.62 7.17
CA HIS A 46 1.50 11.51 8.04
C HIS A 46 2.27 12.81 8.28
N GLU A 47 1.57 13.93 8.18
CA GLU A 47 2.05 15.26 8.52
C GLU A 47 1.26 15.79 9.70
N TRP A 48 1.92 16.58 10.55
CA TRP A 48 1.28 17.18 11.71
C TRP A 48 0.59 18.47 11.31
N ASN A 49 -0.72 18.57 11.54
CA ASN A 49 -1.48 19.77 11.22
C ASN A 49 -1.52 20.81 12.37
N GLY A 50 -0.86 20.52 13.49
CA GLY A 50 -0.92 21.32 14.72
C GLY A 50 -1.71 20.65 15.85
N THR A 51 -2.58 19.69 15.56
CA THR A 51 -3.44 19.01 16.53
C THR A 51 -3.38 17.49 16.41
N GLU A 52 -3.28 16.97 15.19
CA GLU A 52 -3.22 15.55 14.91
C GLU A 52 -2.36 15.23 13.68
N TRP A 53 -2.05 13.95 13.51
CA TRP A 53 -1.37 13.42 12.33
C TRP A 53 -2.37 13.17 11.22
N ILE A 54 -2.18 13.81 10.06
CA ILE A 54 -3.02 13.66 8.88
C ILE A 54 -2.22 13.07 7.73
N ASP A 55 -2.76 12.06 7.07
CA ASP A 55 -2.28 11.61 5.76
C ASP A 55 -2.96 12.45 4.66
N LEU A 56 -2.19 13.26 3.94
CA LEU A 56 -2.72 14.17 2.92
C LEU A 56 -2.98 13.50 1.57
N ARG A 57 -2.64 12.22 1.44
CA ARG A 57 -2.88 11.45 0.22
C ARG A 57 -4.37 11.24 0.00
N THR A 58 -4.77 11.26 -1.25
CA THR A 58 -6.10 10.86 -1.70
C THR A 58 -6.33 9.36 -1.45
N PRO A 59 -7.58 8.90 -1.33
CA PRO A 59 -7.89 7.46 -1.23
C PRO A 59 -7.24 6.64 -2.36
N GLU A 60 -7.19 7.18 -3.56
CA GLU A 60 -6.59 6.56 -4.74
C GLU A 60 -5.08 6.39 -4.59
N GLU A 61 -4.36 7.39 -4.06
CA GLU A 61 -2.92 7.31 -3.80
C GLU A 61 -2.59 6.34 -2.66
N ILE A 62 -3.45 6.26 -1.64
CA ILE A 62 -3.32 5.28 -0.56
C ILE A 62 -3.43 3.86 -1.13
N GLU A 63 -4.45 3.62 -1.97
CA GLU A 63 -4.68 2.31 -2.56
C GLU A 63 -3.60 1.94 -3.58
N ALA A 64 -3.17 2.87 -4.43
CA ALA A 64 -2.06 2.65 -5.36
C ALA A 64 -0.76 2.29 -4.60
N HIS A 65 -0.47 2.96 -3.49
CA HIS A 65 0.69 2.62 -2.67
C HIS A 65 0.55 1.24 -2.02
N ARG A 66 -0.65 0.85 -1.58
CA ARG A 66 -0.92 -0.48 -1.02
C ARG A 66 -0.68 -1.56 -2.08
N LEU A 67 -1.27 -1.40 -3.26
CA LEU A 67 -1.13 -2.30 -4.40
C LEU A 67 0.34 -2.44 -4.85
N SER A 68 1.12 -1.36 -4.78
CA SER A 68 2.55 -1.40 -5.12
C SER A 68 3.40 -2.22 -4.15
N GLN A 69 2.88 -2.61 -2.98
CA GLN A 69 3.58 -3.51 -2.06
C GLN A 69 3.46 -4.98 -2.46
N PHE A 70 2.55 -5.31 -3.38
CA PHE A 70 2.44 -6.68 -3.87
C PHE A 70 3.60 -7.00 -4.82
N PRO A 71 4.36 -8.08 -4.58
CA PRO A 71 5.35 -8.55 -5.53
C PRO A 71 4.69 -9.04 -6.82
N ALA A 72 5.44 -8.98 -7.92
CA ALA A 72 5.04 -9.64 -9.15
C ALA A 72 4.97 -11.16 -8.95
N LEU A 73 3.90 -11.79 -9.43
CA LEU A 73 3.78 -13.24 -9.47
C LEU A 73 4.34 -13.75 -10.80
N ARG A 74 5.12 -14.83 -10.75
CA ARG A 74 5.50 -15.51 -11.99
C ARG A 74 4.28 -16.19 -12.59
N ARG A 75 4.26 -16.35 -13.92
CA ARG A 75 3.19 -17.05 -14.65
C ARG A 75 2.77 -18.36 -13.99
N ARG A 76 3.74 -19.19 -13.58
CA ARG A 76 3.45 -20.48 -12.93
C ARG A 76 2.69 -20.32 -11.61
N GLN A 77 3.03 -19.33 -10.78
CA GLN A 77 2.37 -19.08 -9.50
C GLN A 77 0.94 -18.60 -9.74
N PHE A 78 0.79 -17.62 -10.64
CA PHE A 78 -0.49 -17.05 -11.01
C PHE A 78 -1.46 -18.09 -11.58
N MET A 79 -1.01 -18.90 -12.55
CA MET A 79 -1.86 -19.95 -13.14
C MET A 79 -2.22 -21.04 -12.13
N ARG A 80 -1.30 -21.40 -11.22
CA ARG A 80 -1.59 -22.40 -10.17
C ARG A 80 -2.60 -21.89 -9.17
N ILE A 81 -2.51 -20.64 -8.72
CA ILE A 81 -3.48 -20.12 -7.77
C ILE A 81 -4.87 -20.05 -8.39
N LEU A 82 -5.02 -19.64 -9.65
CA LEU A 82 -6.30 -19.67 -10.35
C LEU A 82 -6.94 -21.06 -10.34
N VAL A 83 -6.17 -22.10 -10.66
CA VAL A 83 -6.65 -23.48 -10.65
C VAL A 83 -7.00 -23.94 -9.22
N LEU A 84 -6.18 -23.57 -8.22
CA LEU A 84 -6.45 -23.90 -6.82
C LEU A 84 -7.69 -23.19 -6.27
N SER A 85 -7.97 -21.98 -6.75
CA SER A 85 -9.18 -21.21 -6.47
C SER A 85 -10.40 -21.70 -7.26
N GLY A 86 -10.26 -22.75 -8.08
CA GLY A 86 -11.36 -23.41 -8.78
C GLY A 86 -11.66 -22.84 -10.18
N PHE A 87 -10.81 -21.97 -10.72
CA PHE A 87 -10.98 -21.46 -12.07
C PHE A 87 -10.43 -22.42 -13.12
N ASP A 88 -11.17 -22.55 -14.22
CA ASP A 88 -10.73 -23.28 -15.41
C ASP A 88 -10.04 -22.31 -16.38
N LEU A 89 -8.77 -22.55 -16.67
CA LEU A 89 -7.98 -21.71 -17.56
C LEU A 89 -8.52 -21.68 -19.00
N GLU A 90 -9.15 -22.77 -19.47
CA GLU A 90 -9.78 -22.81 -20.79
C GLU A 90 -11.02 -21.90 -20.82
N GLN A 91 -11.79 -21.88 -19.73
CA GLN A 91 -12.93 -20.98 -19.59
C GLN A 91 -12.48 -19.51 -19.55
N ILE A 92 -11.40 -19.19 -18.84
CA ILE A 92 -10.86 -17.81 -18.80
C ILE A 92 -10.50 -17.36 -20.21
N GLU A 93 -9.76 -18.16 -20.98
CA GLU A 93 -9.43 -17.82 -22.36
C GLU A 93 -10.69 -17.70 -23.23
N ALA A 94 -11.71 -18.53 -23.02
CA ALA A 94 -12.98 -18.41 -23.70
C ALA A 94 -13.71 -17.10 -23.38
N GLU A 95 -13.67 -16.61 -22.14
CA GLU A 95 -14.22 -15.30 -21.76
C GLU A 95 -13.44 -14.14 -22.41
N ILE A 96 -12.11 -14.21 -22.43
CA ILE A 96 -11.28 -13.23 -23.14
C ILE A 96 -11.68 -13.19 -24.63
N ASN A 97 -11.97 -14.33 -25.25
CA ASN A 97 -12.40 -14.38 -26.65
C ASN A 97 -13.77 -13.74 -26.90
N LYS A 98 -14.61 -13.55 -25.88
CA LYS A 98 -15.92 -12.87 -26.00
C LYS A 98 -15.81 -11.34 -25.95
N ILE A 99 -14.65 -10.78 -25.62
CA ILE A 99 -14.41 -9.33 -25.64
C ILE A 99 -14.80 -8.80 -27.03
N PRO A 100 -15.78 -7.88 -27.16
CA PRO A 100 -16.26 -7.42 -28.48
C PRO A 100 -15.20 -6.65 -29.26
N ASP A 101 -14.48 -5.76 -28.57
CA ASP A 101 -13.42 -4.97 -29.18
C ASP A 101 -12.26 -5.87 -29.62
N THR A 102 -11.90 -5.77 -30.89
CA THR A 102 -10.91 -6.69 -31.48
C THR A 102 -9.50 -6.38 -31.02
N GLN A 103 -9.17 -5.11 -30.80
CA GLN A 103 -7.84 -4.72 -30.36
C GLN A 103 -7.64 -5.14 -28.89
N THR A 104 -8.58 -4.81 -28.02
CA THR A 104 -8.56 -5.21 -26.60
C THR A 104 -8.50 -6.72 -26.46
N ARG A 105 -9.31 -7.48 -27.22
CA ARG A 105 -9.27 -8.95 -27.20
C ARG A 105 -7.89 -9.50 -27.57
N GLN A 106 -7.27 -8.97 -28.62
CA GLN A 106 -5.96 -9.42 -29.07
C GLN A 106 -4.86 -9.10 -28.05
N LEU A 107 -4.86 -7.90 -27.47
CA LEU A 107 -3.91 -7.52 -26.43
C LEU A 107 -4.08 -8.39 -25.19
N ALA A 108 -5.31 -8.56 -24.70
CA ALA A 108 -5.59 -9.42 -23.55
C ALA A 108 -5.15 -10.89 -23.78
N LEU A 109 -5.32 -11.43 -24.99
CA LEU A 109 -4.82 -12.77 -25.33
C LEU A 109 -3.29 -12.85 -25.36
N ILE A 110 -2.62 -11.82 -25.87
CA ILE A 110 -1.15 -11.74 -25.88
C ILE A 110 -0.66 -11.70 -24.44
N ASP A 111 -1.19 -10.79 -23.62
CA ASP A 111 -0.77 -10.66 -22.22
C ASP A 111 -1.10 -11.94 -21.44
N TRP A 112 -2.29 -12.53 -21.64
CA TRP A 112 -2.65 -13.80 -21.02
C TRP A 112 -1.70 -14.96 -21.39
N LYS A 113 -1.21 -15.03 -22.64
CA LYS A 113 -0.38 -16.15 -23.12
C LYS A 113 1.11 -15.95 -22.91
N ASP A 114 1.59 -14.73 -23.12
CA ASP A 114 3.01 -14.42 -23.21
C ASP A 114 3.55 -13.76 -21.94
N ALA A 115 2.69 -13.29 -21.03
CA ALA A 115 3.16 -12.72 -19.76
C ALA A 115 3.97 -13.74 -18.96
N THR A 116 5.18 -13.31 -18.59
CA THR A 116 6.11 -14.03 -17.73
C THR A 116 5.88 -13.69 -16.26
N GLU A 117 5.45 -12.46 -15.99
CA GLU A 117 5.18 -11.89 -14.69
C GLU A 117 3.86 -11.14 -14.72
N PHE A 118 3.11 -11.24 -13.61
CA PHE A 118 1.83 -10.59 -13.41
C PHE A 118 1.93 -9.63 -12.24
N TRP A 119 1.47 -8.40 -12.45
CA TRP A 119 1.45 -7.36 -11.44
C TRP A 119 0.01 -7.16 -10.93
N ARG A 120 -0.14 -6.86 -9.64
CA ARG A 120 -1.45 -6.64 -9.03
C ARG A 120 -2.23 -5.48 -9.65
N THR A 121 -1.51 -4.56 -10.29
CA THR A 121 -2.00 -3.35 -10.98
C THR A 121 -2.07 -3.48 -12.50
N ASP A 122 -1.84 -4.68 -13.06
CA ASP A 122 -1.90 -4.89 -14.51
C ASP A 122 -3.34 -4.74 -15.02
N GLU A 123 -3.53 -3.89 -16.03
CA GLU A 123 -4.84 -3.57 -16.60
C GLU A 123 -5.51 -4.80 -17.21
N THR A 124 -4.74 -5.67 -17.89
CA THR A 124 -5.29 -6.89 -18.49
C THR A 124 -5.73 -7.89 -17.44
N LEU A 125 -5.01 -7.96 -16.32
CA LEU A 125 -5.36 -8.81 -15.19
C LEU A 125 -6.62 -8.30 -14.48
N LEU A 126 -6.74 -6.99 -14.27
CA LEU A 126 -7.94 -6.40 -13.67
C LEU A 126 -9.16 -6.62 -14.57
N MET A 127 -8.98 -6.52 -15.90
CA MET A 127 -10.03 -6.84 -16.86
C MET A 127 -10.46 -8.31 -16.77
N VAL A 128 -9.51 -9.24 -16.72
CA VAL A 128 -9.82 -10.67 -16.58
C VAL A 128 -10.48 -10.96 -15.23
N ALA A 129 -10.03 -10.31 -14.15
CA ALA A 129 -10.64 -10.46 -12.84
C ALA A 129 -12.09 -9.97 -12.82
N ASP A 130 -12.38 -8.82 -13.46
CA ASP A 130 -13.74 -8.31 -13.62
C ASP A 130 -14.62 -9.28 -14.43
N LEU A 131 -14.10 -9.86 -15.53
CA LEU A 131 -14.79 -10.90 -16.30
C LEU A 131 -15.11 -12.15 -15.46
N LEU A 132 -14.28 -12.47 -14.47
CA LEU A 132 -14.45 -13.58 -13.55
C LEU A 132 -15.27 -13.21 -12.30
N CYS A 133 -15.78 -11.99 -12.21
CA CYS A 133 -16.49 -11.44 -11.05
C CYS A 133 -15.68 -11.52 -9.74
N LEU A 134 -14.35 -11.38 -9.83
CA LEU A 134 -13.45 -11.33 -8.67
C LEU A 134 -13.39 -9.92 -8.11
N ASP A 135 -13.63 -9.78 -6.80
CA ASP A 135 -13.45 -8.50 -6.13
C ASP A 135 -12.00 -8.25 -5.72
N ALA A 136 -11.70 -7.03 -5.24
CA ALA A 136 -10.34 -6.68 -4.85
C ALA A 136 -9.79 -7.55 -3.71
N ALA A 137 -10.65 -7.99 -2.78
CA ALA A 137 -10.25 -8.78 -1.63
C ALA A 137 -9.93 -10.23 -2.04
N ASP A 138 -10.69 -10.80 -2.97
CA ASP A 138 -10.43 -12.11 -3.54
C ASP A 138 -9.07 -12.15 -4.26
N ILE A 139 -8.80 -11.14 -5.10
CA ILE A 139 -7.53 -11.04 -5.82
C ILE A 139 -6.35 -10.89 -4.85
N ASP A 140 -6.52 -10.09 -3.78
CA ASP A 140 -5.49 -9.91 -2.76
C ASP A 140 -5.20 -11.22 -2.00
N ALA A 141 -6.24 -11.97 -1.63
CA ALA A 141 -6.11 -13.27 -0.97
C ALA A 141 -5.37 -14.26 -1.87
N MET A 142 -5.75 -14.33 -3.15
CA MET A 142 -5.04 -15.14 -4.15
C MET A 142 -3.57 -14.74 -4.26
N TRP A 143 -3.26 -13.43 -4.22
CA TRP A 143 -1.89 -12.96 -4.29
C TRP A 143 -1.04 -13.41 -3.10
N GLU A 144 -1.59 -13.36 -1.88
CA GLU A 144 -0.88 -13.82 -0.68
C GLU A 144 -0.63 -15.33 -0.71
N GLU A 145 -1.62 -16.12 -1.15
CA GLU A 145 -1.44 -17.57 -1.29
C GLU A 145 -0.44 -17.92 -2.39
N ALA A 146 -0.48 -17.22 -3.53
CA ALA A 146 0.40 -17.48 -4.66
C ALA A 146 1.87 -17.21 -4.37
N LYS A 147 2.19 -16.26 -3.47
CA LYS A 147 3.58 -15.98 -3.03
C LYS A 147 4.24 -17.21 -2.41
N ALA A 148 3.45 -18.10 -1.81
CA ALA A 148 3.94 -19.31 -1.15
C ALA A 148 4.11 -20.52 -2.10
N LEU A 149 3.74 -20.40 -3.39
CA LEU A 149 3.73 -21.49 -4.39
C LEU A 149 4.98 -21.57 -5.27
#